data_AF-A0A2D6JY25-F1
#
_entry.id   AF-A0A2D6JY25-F1
#
_cell.length_a   1.000
_cell.length_b   1.000
_cell.length_c   1.000
_cell.angle_alpha   90.00
_cell.angle_beta   90.00
_cell.angle_gamma   90.00
#
_symmetry.space_group_name_H-M   'P 1'
#
loop_
_entity.id
_entity.type
_entity.pdbx_description
1 polymer ?
#
loop_
_entity_poly.entity_id
_entity_poly.type
_entity_poly.pdbx_seq_one_letter_code
_entity_poly.pdbx_strand_id
1 'polypeptide(L)' 'MVAVCQILLNEEKSRCNEGRSDTQIPFRPDHGHELLSDPDKKTFPGYPLFGRLRGLAEIRGVIHALEHG' A
#
# COMPACT_ATOMS: atom_id res chain seq x y z
N MET A 1 -4.16 -9.76 2.25
CA MET A 1 -4.04 -8.38 1.74
C MET A 1 -5.40 -7.81 1.35
N VAL A 2 -6.15 -8.40 0.40
CA VAL A 2 -7.48 -7.92 -0.02
C VAL A 2 -8.42 -7.58 1.14
N ALA A 3 -8.63 -8.50 2.08
CA ALA A 3 -9.49 -8.26 3.25
C ALA A 3 -9.03 -7.08 4.13
N VAL A 4 -7.72 -6.89 4.27
CA VAL A 4 -7.15 -5.77 5.05
C VAL A 4 -7.42 -4.45 4.32
N CYS A 5 -7.17 -4.38 3.01
CA CYS A 5 -7.51 -3.22 2.19
C CYS A 5 -9.00 -2.89 2.29
N GLN A 6 -9.88 -3.89 2.19
CA GLN A 6 -11.33 -3.69 2.29
C GLN A 6 -11.73 -3.09 3.65
N ILE A 7 -11.17 -3.61 4.76
CA ILE A 7 -11.46 -3.10 6.10
C ILE A 7 -11.02 -1.64 6.23
N LEU A 8 -9.83 -1.30 5.75
CA LEU A 8 -9.32 0.07 5.82
C LEU A 8 -10.14 1.03 4.94
N LEU A 9 -10.51 0.65 3.72
CA LEU A 9 -11.37 1.45 2.84
C LEU A 9 -12.76 1.67 3.45
N ASN A 10 -13.32 0.67 4.14
CA ASN A 10 -14.59 0.83 4.85
C ASN A 10 -14.47 1.80 6.02
N GLU A 11 -13.35 1.78 6.74
CA GLU A 11 -13.06 2.75 7.80
C GLU A 11 -12.95 4.17 7.24
N GLU A 12 -12.23 4.40 6.13
CA GLU A 12 -12.16 5.72 5.48
C GLU A 12 -13.55 6.25 5.12
N LYS A 13 -14.44 5.38 4.59
CA LYS A 13 -15.84 5.70 4.31
C LYS A 13 -16.63 6.05 5.59
N SER A 14 -16.42 5.31 6.68
CA SER A 14 -17.06 5.61 7.97
C SER A 14 -16.67 7.00 8.48
N ARG A 15 -15.36 7.32 8.46
CA ARG A 15 -14.86 8.64 8.87
C ARG A 15 -15.44 9.77 8.05
N CYS A 16 -15.58 9.57 6.75
CA CYS A 16 -16.21 10.53 5.84
C CYS A 16 -17.67 10.79 6.23
N ASN A 17 -18.44 9.72 6.49
CA ASN A 17 -19.85 9.82 6.91
C ASN A 17 -20.03 10.50 8.28
N GLU A 18 -19.05 10.37 9.17
CA GLU A 18 -19.00 11.04 10.47
C GLU A 18 -18.54 12.51 10.38
N GLY A 19 -18.15 13.00 9.19
CA GLY A 19 -17.68 14.36 9.00
C GLY A 19 -16.30 14.63 9.59
N ARG A 20 -15.50 13.59 9.83
CA ARG A 20 -14.13 13.72 10.33
C ARG A 20 -13.21 14.30 9.26
N SER A 21 -12.20 15.07 9.68
CA SER A 21 -11.19 15.65 8.76
C SER A 21 -10.06 14.68 8.39
N ASP A 22 -9.88 13.60 9.16
CA ASP A 22 -8.84 12.58 8.97
C ASP A 22 -9.37 11.32 8.27
N THR A 23 -10.13 11.53 7.19
CA THR A 23 -10.76 10.46 6.41
C THR A 23 -9.76 9.53 5.77
N GLN A 24 -8.64 10.06 5.26
CA GLN A 24 -7.62 9.28 4.57
C GLN A 24 -6.67 8.55 5.54
N ILE A 25 -6.42 7.28 5.26
CA ILE A 25 -5.44 6.43 5.94
C ILE A 25 -4.23 6.28 5.00
N PRO A 26 -3.14 7.05 5.23
CA PRO A 26 -1.94 6.92 4.40
C PRO A 26 -1.28 5.56 4.61
N PHE A 27 -0.77 4.97 3.52
CA PHE A 27 -0.08 3.69 3.53
C PHE A 27 1.24 3.73 2.74
N ARG A 28 2.12 2.78 3.05
CA ARG A 28 3.37 2.51 2.34
C ARG A 28 3.56 1.01 2.21
N PRO A 29 4.35 0.50 1.23
CA PRO A 29 4.62 -0.94 1.10
C PRO A 29 5.48 -1.53 2.23
N ASP A 30 5.91 -0.66 3.16
CA ASP A 30 6.78 -0.97 4.29
C ASP A 30 8.17 -1.45 3.90
N HIS A 31 8.32 -2.75 3.62
CA HIS A 31 9.57 -3.38 3.22
C HIS A 31 9.43 -4.06 1.84
N GLY A 32 10.56 -4.39 1.22
CA GLY A 32 10.58 -5.09 -0.06
C GLY A 32 11.73 -6.09 -0.17
N HIS A 33 11.55 -7.09 -1.04
CA HIS A 33 12.63 -7.98 -1.44
C HIS A 33 13.61 -7.27 -2.38
N GLU A 34 14.88 -7.64 -2.33
CA GLU A 34 15.85 -7.19 -3.33
C GLU A 34 15.54 -7.87 -4.66
N LEU A 35 15.28 -7.07 -5.70
CA LEU A 35 14.91 -7.55 -7.03
C LEU A 35 15.67 -6.79 -8.11
N LEU A 36 15.80 -7.39 -9.30
CA LEU A 36 16.46 -6.77 -10.45
C LEU A 36 17.86 -6.26 -10.09
N SER A 37 18.14 -4.97 -10.27
CA SER A 37 19.43 -4.35 -9.95
C SER A 37 19.51 -3.77 -8.52
N ASP A 38 18.61 -4.16 -7.62
CA ASP A 38 18.76 -3.82 -6.20
C ASP A 38 19.99 -4.46 -5.55
N PRO A 39 20.33 -5.75 -5.79
CA PRO A 39 21.53 -6.37 -5.19
C PRO A 39 22.85 -5.71 -5.60
N ASP A 40 22.88 -5.05 -6.76
CA ASP A 40 24.05 -4.32 -7.27
C ASP A 40 24.21 -2.93 -6.64
N LYS A 41 23.23 -2.48 -5.85
CA LYS A 41 23.19 -1.17 -5.20
C LYS A 41 23.45 -1.31 -3.70
N LYS A 42 23.92 -0.21 -3.09
CA LYS A 42 23.95 -0.08 -1.63
C LYS A 42 22.55 0.25 -1.11
N THR A 43 21.73 -0.77 -0.88
CA THR A 43 20.42 -0.69 -0.23
C THR A 43 20.53 -0.86 1.28
N PHE A 44 19.49 -0.46 2.02
CA PHE A 44 19.32 -0.87 3.41
C PHE A 44 18.48 -2.16 3.46
N PRO A 45 18.75 -3.09 4.38
CA PRO A 45 17.96 -4.32 4.51
C PRO A 45 16.46 -4.04 4.61
N GLY A 46 15.69 -4.60 3.69
CA GLY A 46 14.23 -4.40 3.61
C GLY A 46 13.78 -3.09 2.95
N TYR A 47 14.69 -2.19 2.56
CA TYR A 47 14.38 -0.93 1.86
C TYR A 47 14.87 -0.82 0.40
N PRO A 48 14.85 -1.90 -0.42
CA PRO A 48 15.24 -1.81 -1.82
C PRO A 48 14.22 -1.02 -2.66
N LEU A 49 14.59 -0.62 -3.88
CA LEU A 49 13.72 0.18 -4.74
C LEU A 49 12.65 -0.68 -5.42
N PHE A 50 13.05 -1.73 -6.14
CA PHE A 50 12.13 -2.50 -6.97
C PHE A 50 11.18 -3.34 -6.13
N GLY A 51 11.66 -3.95 -5.05
CA GLY A 51 10.80 -4.68 -4.11
C GLY A 51 9.65 -3.84 -3.54
N ARG A 52 9.97 -2.63 -3.05
CA ARG A 52 8.95 -1.73 -2.49
C ARG A 52 8.03 -1.17 -3.56
N LEU A 53 8.55 -0.85 -4.75
CA LEU A 53 7.73 -0.40 -5.88
C LEU A 53 6.72 -1.47 -6.29
N ARG A 54 7.14 -2.74 -6.36
CA ARG A 54 6.25 -3.87 -6.64
C ARG A 54 5.16 -4.00 -5.58
N GLY A 55 5.52 -4.02 -4.30
CA GLY A 55 4.54 -4.12 -3.21
C GLY A 55 3.54 -2.95 -3.22
N LEU A 56 4.00 -1.73 -3.53
CA LEU A 56 3.13 -0.58 -3.68
C LEU A 56 2.15 -0.75 -4.86
N ALA A 57 2.63 -1.25 -6.00
CA ALA A 57 1.79 -1.52 -7.17
C ALA A 57 0.73 -2.60 -6.88
N GLU A 58 1.11 -3.67 -6.18
CA GLU A 58 0.20 -4.75 -5.78
C GLU A 58 -0.93 -4.23 -4.86
N ILE A 59 -0.60 -3.45 -3.83
CA ILE A 59 -1.60 -2.84 -2.93
C ILE A 59 -2.52 -1.88 -3.70
N ARG A 60 -1.96 -1.03 -4.57
CA ARG A 60 -2.75 -0.09 -5.38
C ARG A 60 -3.71 -0.80 -6.34
N GLY A 61 -3.29 -1.92 -6.95
CA GLY A 61 -4.15 -2.73 -7.80
C GLY A 61 -5.33 -3.33 -7.04
N VAL A 62 -5.08 -3.85 -5.83
CA VAL A 62 -6.15 -4.35 -4.94
C VAL A 62 -7.13 -3.23 -4.57
N ILE A 63 -6.64 -2.06 -4.17
CA ILE A 63 -7.49 -0.91 -3.84
C ILE A 63 -8.36 -0.51 -5.04
N HIS A 64 -7.75 -0.36 -6.22
CA HIS A 64 -8.47 0.02 -7.43
C HIS A 64 -9.61 -0.96 -7.76
N ALA A 65 -9.35 -2.27 -7.63
CA ALA A 65 -10.36 -3.30 -7.84
C ALA A 65 -11.51 -3.22 -6.81
N LEU A 66 -11.23 -2.98 -5.53
CA LEU A 66 -12.25 -2.88 -4.48
C LEU A 66 -13.07 -1.58 -4.56
N GLU A 67 -12.54 -0.53 -5.20
CA GLU A 67 -13.26 0.73 -5.41
C GLU A 67 -14.22 0.69 -6.62
N HIS A 68 -13.97 -0.20 -7.60
CA HIS A 68 -14.68 -0.22 -8.89
C HIS A 68 -15.38 -1.56 -9.22
N GLY A 69 -15.15 -2.61 -8.42
CA GLY A 69 -15.83 -3.91 -8.55
C GLY A 69 -17.09 -3.98 -7.70
#